data_AF-A0A9E4LB33-F1
#
_entry.id   AF-A0A9E4LB33-F1
#
_cell.length_a   1.000
_cell.length_b   1.000
_cell.length_c   1.000
_cell.angle_alpha   90.00
_cell.angle_beta   90.00
_cell.angle_gamma   90.00
#
_symmetry.space_group_name_H-M   'P 1'
#
loop_
_entity.id
_entity.type
_entity.pdbx_description
1 polymer ?
#
loop_
_entity_poly.entity_id
_entity_poly.type
_entity_poly.pdbx_seq_one_letter_code
_entity_poly.pdbx_strand_id
1 'polypeptide(L)'
;MMRTLLPAGRRGDAIYAWLHFLATHRRFPGARESGRLNDLLYHVRVDGDLLDPLCQFVTDKAYAKWYVAATVGEQYMQKTLALLDHVDEVDRLRLKQFPCVVKPTHLSGAVQFCRADDRQLDREQMKSWFGLDLYRESREQNYRWLRPRIIVEEYFGAAEAAVPDDYKVFCFRGEPRFIQVDNGRFTRHTRNLYDSSWRRLPCYILHATRKEDD
;
A
#
# COMPACT_ATOMS: atom_id res chain seq x y z
N MET A 1 9.62 -13.87 15.52
CA MET A 1 9.84 -14.13 16.96
C MET A 1 9.89 -12.84 17.80
N MET A 2 10.63 -11.77 17.43
CA MET A 2 10.66 -10.52 18.24
C MET A 2 9.37 -9.69 18.23
N ARG A 3 8.58 -9.72 17.14
CA ARG A 3 7.36 -8.90 16.99
C ARG A 3 6.29 -9.19 18.05
N THR A 4 6.22 -10.43 18.53
CA THR A 4 5.24 -10.90 19.52
C THR A 4 5.73 -10.76 20.97
N LEU A 5 7.02 -10.55 21.20
CA LEU A 5 7.61 -10.40 22.53
C LEU A 5 7.50 -8.97 23.08
N LEU A 6 7.45 -7.97 22.20
CA LEU A 6 7.37 -6.57 22.59
C LEU A 6 5.90 -6.09 22.65
N PRO A 7 5.50 -5.39 23.73
CA PRO A 7 4.12 -4.93 23.88
C PRO A 7 3.72 -4.01 22.71
N ALA A 8 2.47 -4.12 22.27
CA ALA A 8 1.89 -3.22 21.26
C ALA A 8 1.83 -1.78 21.80
N GLY A 9 2.27 -0.81 21.00
CA GLY A 9 2.20 0.62 21.31
C GLY A 9 3.52 1.36 21.12
N ARG A 10 3.48 2.70 21.16
CA ARG A 10 4.59 3.60 20.75
C ARG A 10 5.96 3.17 21.27
N ARG A 11 6.07 2.86 22.58
CA ARG A 11 7.36 2.44 23.17
C ARG A 11 7.85 1.09 22.64
N GLY A 12 6.97 0.10 22.56
CA GLY A 12 7.32 -1.21 22.01
C GLY A 12 7.59 -1.15 20.51
N ASP A 13 6.86 -0.33 19.76
CA ASP A 13 7.09 -0.06 18.34
C ASP A 13 8.47 0.54 18.11
N ALA A 14 8.86 1.52 18.93
CA ALA A 14 10.16 2.18 18.84
C ALA A 14 11.32 1.22 19.14
N ILE A 15 11.20 0.41 20.19
CA ILE A 15 12.19 -0.64 20.52
C ILE A 15 12.28 -1.65 19.37
N TYR A 16 11.13 -2.12 18.86
CA TYR A 16 11.09 -3.06 17.75
C TYR A 16 11.77 -2.48 16.50
N ALA A 17 11.43 -1.25 16.13
CA ALA A 17 12.00 -0.55 14.98
C ALA A 17 13.50 -0.33 15.14
N TRP A 18 13.96 0.01 16.35
CA TRP A 18 15.38 0.23 16.64
C TRP A 18 16.21 -1.06 16.52
N LEU A 19 15.73 -2.16 17.12
CA LEU A 19 16.39 -3.45 17.01
C LEU A 19 16.40 -3.96 15.56
N HIS A 20 15.29 -3.78 14.84
CA HIS A 20 15.21 -4.12 13.42
C HIS A 20 16.21 -3.29 12.60
N PHE A 21 16.29 -1.97 12.84
CA PHE A 21 17.23 -1.09 12.17
C PHE A 21 18.68 -1.53 12.38
N LEU A 22 19.05 -1.85 13.63
CA LEU A 22 20.39 -2.33 13.97
C LEU A 22 20.71 -3.65 13.27
N ALA A 23 19.78 -4.60 13.27
CA ALA A 23 19.97 -5.89 12.63
C ALA A 23 20.16 -5.76 11.10
N THR A 24 19.38 -4.88 10.45
CA THR A 24 19.43 -4.67 9.01
C THR A 24 20.63 -3.83 8.56
N HIS A 25 20.92 -2.73 9.26
CA HIS A 25 21.90 -1.74 8.80
C HIS A 25 23.25 -1.80 9.52
N ARG A 26 23.38 -2.62 10.58
CA ARG A 26 24.60 -2.79 11.37
C ARG A 26 25.18 -1.48 11.91
N ARG A 27 24.31 -0.52 12.21
CA ARG A 27 24.62 0.78 12.80
C ARG A 27 23.42 1.35 13.54
N PHE A 28 23.66 2.33 14.41
CA PHE A 28 22.58 3.10 15.03
C PHE A 28 21.87 4.01 14.01
N PRO A 29 20.56 4.27 14.17
CA PRO A 29 19.86 5.31 13.42
C PRO A 29 20.53 6.67 13.65
N GLY A 30 20.72 7.42 12.57
CA GLY A 30 21.22 8.79 12.64
C GLY A 30 20.12 9.78 13.02
N ALA A 31 20.46 11.07 13.05
CA ALA A 31 19.47 12.13 13.15
C ALA A 31 18.53 12.11 11.92
N ARG A 32 17.30 12.60 12.09
CA ARG A 32 16.29 12.69 11.01
C ARG A 32 16.79 13.47 9.79
N GLU A 33 17.64 14.47 10.03
CA GLU A 33 18.23 15.34 9.00
C GLU A 33 19.61 14.87 8.52
N SER A 34 20.00 13.61 8.77
CA SER A 34 21.32 13.08 8.38
C SER A 34 21.58 13.03 6.87
N GLY A 35 20.56 13.32 6.05
CA GLY A 35 20.60 13.15 4.59
C GLY A 35 20.46 11.69 4.13
N ARG A 36 20.32 10.73 5.04
CA ARG A 36 20.13 9.30 4.71
C ARG A 36 18.66 8.92 4.76
N LEU A 37 18.13 8.41 3.65
CA LEU A 37 16.74 7.97 3.54
C LEU A 37 16.35 6.96 4.64
N ASN A 38 17.23 6.00 4.97
CA ASN A 38 16.93 5.01 6.01
C ASN A 38 16.77 5.63 7.40
N ASP A 39 17.54 6.68 7.73
CA ASP A 39 17.38 7.39 9.00
C ASP A 39 16.05 8.15 9.02
N LEU A 40 15.72 8.85 7.92
CA LEU A 40 14.43 9.53 7.78
C LEU A 40 13.25 8.56 7.93
N LEU A 41 13.27 7.42 7.26
CA LEU A 41 12.21 6.40 7.33
C LEU A 41 12.11 5.78 8.73
N TYR A 42 13.24 5.61 9.43
CA TYR A 42 13.23 5.19 10.83
C TYR A 42 12.45 6.19 11.70
N HIS A 43 12.74 7.49 11.56
CA HIS A 43 12.06 8.55 12.32
C HIS A 43 10.57 8.66 11.98
N VAL A 44 10.19 8.60 10.69
CA VAL A 44 8.77 8.52 10.26
C VAL A 44 8.02 7.40 10.98
N ARG A 45 8.69 6.27 11.20
CA ARG A 45 8.10 5.09 11.85
C ARG A 45 7.92 5.24 13.35
N VAL A 46 8.77 5.99 14.05
CA VAL A 46 8.82 6.01 15.52
C VAL A 46 8.38 7.33 16.16
N ASP A 47 8.48 8.45 15.46
CA ASP A 47 8.14 9.78 15.98
C ASP A 47 6.63 10.03 16.01
N GLY A 48 5.87 9.22 15.26
CA GLY A 48 4.42 9.29 15.19
C GLY A 48 3.88 10.00 13.96
N ASP A 49 4.70 10.24 12.94
CA ASP A 49 4.22 10.74 11.64
C ASP A 49 3.12 9.85 11.05
N LEU A 50 3.23 8.53 11.21
CA LEU A 50 2.22 7.57 10.77
C LEU A 50 0.92 7.61 11.59
N LEU A 51 0.90 8.33 12.71
CA LEU A 51 -0.31 8.56 13.51
C LEU A 51 -1.06 9.82 13.09
N ASP A 52 -0.56 10.58 12.12
CA ASP A 52 -1.33 11.66 11.49
C ASP A 52 -2.71 11.12 11.04
N PRO A 53 -3.82 11.78 11.40
CA PRO A 53 -5.15 11.35 11.00
C PRO A 53 -5.29 11.13 9.49
N LEU A 54 -4.64 11.94 8.66
CA LEU A 54 -4.64 11.80 7.21
C LEU A 54 -3.92 10.50 6.81
N CYS A 55 -2.75 10.21 7.38
CA CYS A 55 -2.02 8.96 7.12
C CYS A 55 -2.90 7.73 7.41
N GLN A 56 -3.60 7.73 8.54
CA GLN A 56 -4.50 6.64 8.88
C GLN A 56 -5.70 6.58 7.93
N PHE A 57 -6.31 7.73 7.63
CA PHE A 57 -7.45 7.82 6.73
C PHE A 57 -7.13 7.25 5.34
N VAL A 58 -6.00 7.63 4.75
CA VAL A 58 -5.61 7.14 3.41
C VAL A 58 -4.95 5.76 3.42
N THR A 59 -4.68 5.18 4.60
CA THR A 59 -4.24 3.78 4.70
C THR A 59 -5.40 2.81 4.49
N ASP A 60 -6.60 3.18 4.93
CA ASP A 60 -7.81 2.42 4.63
C ASP A 60 -8.19 2.59 3.16
N LYS A 61 -8.26 1.50 2.40
CA LYS A 61 -8.50 1.57 0.95
C LYS A 61 -9.82 2.24 0.59
N ALA A 62 -10.88 2.10 1.38
CA ALA A 62 -12.16 2.71 1.07
C ALA A 62 -12.11 4.22 1.29
N TYR A 63 -11.53 4.65 2.41
CA TYR A 63 -11.35 6.08 2.72
C TYR A 63 -10.34 6.77 1.81
N ALA A 64 -9.29 6.06 1.38
CA ALA A 64 -8.37 6.54 0.35
C ALA A 64 -9.10 6.91 -0.94
N LYS A 65 -10.12 6.14 -1.35
CA LYS A 65 -10.95 6.50 -2.53
C LYS A 65 -11.67 7.83 -2.32
N TRP A 66 -12.27 8.03 -1.14
CA TRP A 66 -12.97 9.29 -0.82
C TRP A 66 -12.01 10.48 -0.84
N TYR A 67 -10.80 10.30 -0.30
CA TYR A 67 -9.77 11.33 -0.36
C TYR A 67 -9.41 11.69 -1.80
N VAL A 68 -9.14 10.71 -2.65
CA VAL A 68 -8.79 10.94 -4.06
C VAL A 68 -9.96 11.57 -4.82
N ALA A 69 -11.18 11.05 -4.66
CA ALA A 69 -12.37 11.59 -5.31
C ALA A 69 -12.61 13.06 -4.94
N ALA A 70 -12.43 13.42 -3.66
CA ALA A 70 -12.57 14.80 -3.20
C ALA A 70 -11.41 15.72 -3.63
N THR A 71 -10.20 15.17 -3.84
CA THR A 71 -8.99 15.97 -4.13
C THR A 71 -8.79 16.19 -5.63
N VAL A 72 -8.97 15.15 -6.44
CA VAL A 72 -8.66 15.18 -7.89
C VAL A 72 -9.83 14.74 -8.76
N GLY A 73 -10.92 14.23 -8.17
CA GLY A 73 -12.13 13.85 -8.88
C GLY A 73 -12.36 12.33 -8.93
N GLU A 74 -13.64 11.95 -8.96
CA GLU A 74 -14.09 10.55 -8.91
C GLU A 74 -13.68 9.74 -10.14
N GLN A 75 -13.46 10.39 -11.29
CA GLN A 75 -13.03 9.73 -12.53
C GLN A 75 -11.69 8.99 -12.42
N TYR A 76 -10.88 9.30 -11.40
CA TYR A 76 -9.60 8.62 -11.14
C TYR A 76 -9.74 7.39 -10.23
N MET A 77 -10.96 7.04 -9.82
CA MET A 77 -11.24 5.91 -8.95
C MET A 77 -12.06 4.84 -9.66
N GLN A 78 -11.68 3.57 -9.44
CA GLN A 78 -12.52 2.44 -9.82
C GLN A 78 -13.84 2.50 -9.08
N LYS A 79 -14.94 2.08 -9.70
CA LYS A 79 -16.22 2.03 -9.01
C LYS A 79 -16.21 0.99 -7.90
N THR A 80 -16.74 1.36 -6.74
CA THR A 80 -16.99 0.41 -5.64
C THR A 80 -18.32 -0.29 -5.88
N LEU A 81 -18.29 -1.61 -5.95
CA LEU A 81 -19.46 -2.48 -6.17
C LEU A 81 -20.13 -2.87 -4.85
N ALA A 82 -19.33 -3.04 -3.80
CA ALA A 82 -19.81 -3.31 -2.45
C ALA A 82 -18.76 -2.90 -1.41
N LEU A 83 -19.23 -2.51 -0.23
CA LEU A 83 -18.43 -2.35 0.98
C LEU A 83 -19.12 -3.19 2.06
N LEU A 84 -18.37 -4.09 2.69
CA LEU A 84 -18.85 -4.96 3.76
C LEU A 84 -18.16 -4.54 5.06
N ASP A 85 -18.94 -4.10 6.03
CA ASP A 85 -18.48 -3.67 7.35
C ASP A 85 -18.40 -4.85 8.33
N HIS A 86 -19.15 -5.94 8.06
CA HIS A 86 -19.26 -7.09 8.95
C HIS A 86 -19.08 -8.43 8.22
N VAL A 87 -18.60 -9.42 8.98
CA VAL A 87 -18.29 -10.76 8.46
C VAL A 87 -19.53 -11.51 7.97
N ASP A 88 -20.70 -11.28 8.56
CA ASP A 88 -21.96 -11.93 8.19
C ASP A 88 -22.53 -11.40 6.86
N GLU A 89 -22.11 -10.19 6.45
CA GLU A 89 -22.47 -9.64 5.14
C GLU A 89 -21.78 -10.36 3.99
N VAL A 90 -20.67 -11.06 4.26
CA VAL A 90 -19.97 -11.87 3.26
C VAL A 90 -20.95 -12.83 2.63
N ASP A 91 -21.58 -13.74 3.39
CA ASP A 91 -22.49 -14.76 2.85
C ASP A 91 -23.74 -14.20 2.15
N ARG A 92 -24.13 -12.98 2.50
CA ARG A 92 -25.25 -12.24 1.88
C ARG A 92 -24.85 -11.50 0.61
N LEU A 93 -23.55 -11.31 0.35
CA LEU A 93 -23.06 -10.62 -0.83
C LEU A 93 -23.59 -11.27 -2.11
N ARG A 94 -24.21 -10.45 -2.98
CA ARG A 94 -24.68 -10.80 -4.32
C ARG A 94 -24.14 -9.80 -5.32
N LEU A 95 -23.12 -10.20 -6.08
CA LEU A 95 -22.54 -9.37 -7.13
C LEU A 95 -23.22 -9.62 -8.47
N LYS A 96 -23.53 -8.53 -9.19
CA LYS A 96 -24.07 -8.58 -10.55
C LYS A 96 -23.04 -8.20 -11.62
N GLN A 97 -21.91 -7.63 -11.21
CA GLN A 97 -20.88 -7.08 -12.10
C GLN A 97 -19.59 -7.88 -11.93
N PHE A 98 -19.04 -8.37 -13.04
CA PHE A 98 -17.78 -9.09 -13.17
C PHE A 98 -17.12 -8.65 -14.48
N PRO A 99 -15.77 -8.64 -14.58
CA PRO A 99 -14.80 -9.00 -13.55
C PRO A 99 -14.76 -7.99 -12.38
N CYS A 100 -14.33 -8.44 -11.20
CA CYS A 100 -14.20 -7.59 -10.02
C CYS A 100 -12.96 -7.97 -9.18
N VAL A 101 -12.61 -7.10 -8.25
CA VAL A 101 -11.50 -7.32 -7.31
C VAL A 101 -12.00 -7.15 -5.89
N VAL A 102 -11.75 -8.14 -5.04
CA VAL A 102 -12.13 -8.14 -3.62
C VAL A 102 -10.88 -7.95 -2.78
N LYS A 103 -10.91 -6.99 -1.85
CA LYS A 103 -9.76 -6.62 -1.02
C LYS A 103 -10.21 -6.28 0.40
N PRO A 104 -9.44 -6.62 1.43
CA PRO A 104 -9.62 -6.01 2.75
C PRO A 104 -9.13 -4.57 2.74
N THR A 105 -9.86 -3.65 3.38
CA THR A 105 -9.48 -2.22 3.38
C THR A 105 -8.27 -1.94 4.27
N HIS A 106 -8.07 -2.74 5.31
CA HIS A 106 -7.12 -2.53 6.41
C HIS A 106 -5.83 -3.33 6.32
N LEU A 107 -5.62 -4.16 5.29
CA LEU A 107 -4.39 -4.96 5.12
C LEU A 107 -3.56 -4.49 3.90
N SER A 108 -2.46 -5.18 3.65
CA SER A 108 -1.61 -4.99 2.47
C SER A 108 -1.30 -6.36 1.88
N GLY A 109 -1.19 -6.45 0.55
CA GLY A 109 -0.88 -7.70 -0.17
C GLY A 109 -2.03 -8.71 -0.30
N ALA A 110 -3.11 -8.58 0.46
CA ALA A 110 -4.30 -9.43 0.33
C ALA A 110 -5.24 -8.92 -0.78
N VAL A 111 -5.56 -9.79 -1.74
CA VAL A 111 -6.46 -9.51 -2.86
C VAL A 111 -7.01 -10.81 -3.45
N GLN A 112 -8.27 -10.81 -3.84
CA GLN A 112 -8.87 -11.83 -4.70
C GLN A 112 -9.28 -11.18 -6.03
N PHE A 113 -8.86 -11.77 -7.14
CA PHE A 113 -9.27 -11.38 -8.49
C PHE A 113 -10.36 -12.32 -8.98
N CYS A 114 -11.52 -11.78 -9.34
CA CYS A 114 -12.66 -12.53 -9.85
C CYS A 114 -12.85 -12.20 -11.33
N ARG A 115 -12.68 -13.20 -12.18
CA ARG A 115 -12.72 -13.04 -13.63
C ARG A 115 -14.17 -13.11 -14.15
N ALA A 116 -14.36 -12.83 -15.44
CA ALA A 116 -15.70 -12.79 -16.03
C ALA A 116 -16.29 -14.20 -16.24
N ASP A 117 -15.41 -15.16 -16.53
CA ASP A 117 -15.63 -16.59 -16.76
C ASP A 117 -15.70 -17.40 -15.46
N ASP A 118 -14.93 -17.01 -14.44
CA ASP A 118 -14.99 -17.59 -13.10
C ASP A 118 -15.42 -16.58 -12.04
N ARG A 119 -16.72 -16.61 -11.74
CA ARG A 119 -17.43 -15.69 -10.83
C ARG A 119 -17.44 -16.18 -9.38
N GLN A 120 -16.63 -17.17 -9.04
CA GLN A 120 -16.54 -17.68 -7.67
C GLN A 120 -15.85 -16.67 -6.75
N LEU A 121 -16.42 -16.50 -5.56
CA LEU A 121 -15.84 -15.72 -4.47
C LEU A 121 -15.33 -16.69 -3.41
N ASP A 122 -14.12 -16.47 -2.91
CA ASP A 122 -13.56 -17.27 -1.83
C ASP A 122 -14.03 -16.63 -0.53
N ARG A 123 -15.24 -17.02 -0.13
CA ARG A 123 -15.92 -16.46 1.04
C ARG A 123 -15.18 -16.76 2.32
N GLU A 124 -14.48 -17.89 2.41
CA GLU A 124 -13.71 -18.25 3.59
C GLU A 124 -12.45 -17.39 3.69
N GLN A 125 -11.77 -17.13 2.57
CA GLN A 125 -10.68 -16.16 2.54
C GLN A 125 -11.15 -14.76 2.92
N MET A 126 -12.28 -14.30 2.37
CA MET A 126 -12.90 -13.02 2.74
C MET A 126 -13.14 -12.94 4.26
N LYS A 127 -13.81 -13.94 4.84
CA LYS A 127 -14.09 -14.00 6.29
C LYS A 127 -12.79 -13.98 7.12
N SER A 128 -11.76 -14.68 6.66
CA SER A 128 -10.47 -14.73 7.38
C SER A 128 -9.84 -13.35 7.58
N TRP A 129 -10.00 -12.43 6.62
CA TRP A 129 -9.41 -11.10 6.70
C TRP A 129 -9.98 -10.23 7.83
N PHE A 130 -11.21 -10.47 8.28
CA PHE A 130 -11.79 -9.76 9.42
C PHE A 130 -11.05 -10.03 10.74
N GLY A 131 -10.37 -11.18 10.84
CA GLY A 131 -9.58 -11.55 12.02
C GLY A 131 -8.13 -11.07 11.99
N LEU A 132 -7.68 -10.41 10.91
CA LEU A 132 -6.30 -9.99 10.73
C LEU A 132 -6.08 -8.54 11.17
N ASP A 133 -4.94 -8.29 11.80
CA ASP A 133 -4.51 -6.98 12.31
C ASP A 133 -3.09 -6.69 11.78
N LEU A 134 -3.02 -5.96 10.66
CA LEU A 134 -1.74 -5.65 10.03
C LEU A 134 -0.83 -4.80 10.92
N TYR A 135 -1.38 -4.01 11.85
CA TYR A 135 -0.55 -3.27 12.80
C TYR A 135 0.18 -4.22 13.75
N ARG A 136 -0.48 -5.27 14.24
CA ARG A 136 0.20 -6.29 15.08
C ARG A 136 1.29 -7.02 14.31
N GLU A 137 1.08 -7.26 13.02
CA GLU A 137 2.04 -7.97 12.18
C GLU A 137 3.22 -7.10 11.72
N SER A 138 2.96 -5.86 11.32
CA SER A 138 3.95 -4.97 10.71
C SER A 138 4.59 -4.02 11.72
N ARG A 139 3.87 -3.65 12.78
CA ARG A 139 4.16 -2.52 13.69
C ARG A 139 4.22 -1.18 12.96
N GLU A 140 3.45 -1.02 11.89
CA GLU A 140 3.25 0.25 11.18
C GLU A 140 2.02 0.96 11.76
N GLN A 141 2.24 2.14 12.34
CA GLN A 141 1.26 2.78 13.22
C GLN A 141 0.01 3.29 12.49
N ASN A 142 0.11 3.55 11.19
CA ASN A 142 -1.00 3.98 10.34
C ASN A 142 -2.10 2.92 10.19
N TYR A 143 -1.79 1.64 10.42
CA TYR A 143 -2.77 0.55 10.43
C TYR A 143 -3.51 0.38 11.77
N ARG A 144 -3.01 0.99 12.85
CA ARG A 144 -3.34 0.63 14.23
C ARG A 144 -4.83 0.71 14.59
N TRP A 145 -5.55 1.61 13.97
CA TRP A 145 -6.94 1.92 14.32
C TRP A 145 -7.92 1.60 13.19
N LEU A 146 -7.43 0.95 12.13
CA LEU A 146 -8.28 0.58 11.02
C LEU A 146 -9.24 -0.53 11.42
N ARG A 147 -10.49 -0.38 11.00
CA ARG A 147 -11.52 -1.39 11.20
C ARG A 147 -11.47 -2.37 10.04
N PRO A 148 -11.46 -3.69 10.31
CA PRO A 148 -11.54 -4.69 9.26
C PRO A 148 -12.82 -4.55 8.44
N ARG A 149 -12.67 -4.33 7.13
CA ARG A 149 -13.76 -4.25 6.16
C ARG A 149 -13.33 -4.87 4.84
N ILE A 150 -14.28 -5.20 3.98
CA ILE A 150 -14.00 -5.68 2.63
C ILE A 150 -14.59 -4.71 1.62
N ILE A 151 -13.77 -4.32 0.65
CA ILE A 151 -14.19 -3.56 -0.52
C ILE A 151 -14.18 -4.46 -1.76
N VAL A 152 -15.25 -4.39 -2.53
CA VAL A 152 -15.36 -5.00 -3.86
C VAL A 152 -15.36 -3.88 -4.89
N GLU A 153 -14.48 -3.95 -5.87
CA GLU A 153 -14.31 -2.93 -6.89
C GLU A 153 -14.43 -3.52 -8.29
N GLU A 154 -14.81 -2.69 -9.26
CA GLU A 154 -14.65 -3.05 -10.68
C GLU A 154 -13.17 -3.37 -10.98
N TYR A 155 -12.96 -4.37 -11.84
CA TYR A 155 -11.62 -4.66 -12.33
C TYR A 155 -11.13 -3.49 -13.20
N PHE A 156 -9.87 -3.09 -13.01
CA PHE A 156 -9.29 -2.00 -13.78
C PHE A 156 -8.72 -2.52 -15.10
N GLY A 157 -9.30 -2.07 -16.22
CA GLY A 157 -8.95 -2.52 -17.57
C GLY A 157 -9.73 -3.77 -18.03
N ALA A 158 -9.46 -4.22 -19.26
CA ALA A 158 -9.93 -5.54 -19.72
C ALA A 158 -9.21 -6.66 -18.95
N ALA A 159 -9.80 -7.86 -18.85
CA ALA A 159 -9.19 -8.96 -18.11
C ALA A 159 -7.80 -9.37 -18.67
N GLU A 160 -7.56 -9.08 -19.94
CA GLU A 160 -6.35 -9.32 -20.73
C GLU A 160 -5.44 -8.09 -20.85
N ALA A 161 -5.84 -6.94 -20.28
CA ALA A 161 -5.02 -5.74 -20.34
C ALA A 161 -3.70 -5.95 -19.58
N ALA A 162 -2.61 -5.40 -20.14
CA ALA A 162 -1.33 -5.39 -19.46
C ALA A 162 -1.46 -4.69 -18.09
N VAL A 163 -0.76 -5.21 -17.09
CA VAL A 163 -0.72 -4.57 -15.78
C VAL A 163 -0.16 -3.15 -15.93
N PRO A 164 -0.82 -2.12 -15.39
CA PRO A 164 -0.33 -0.74 -15.49
C PRO A 164 1.07 -0.59 -14.90
N ASP A 165 1.81 0.38 -15.42
CA ASP A 165 3.08 0.79 -14.82
C ASP A 165 2.86 1.33 -13.41
N ASP A 166 3.77 1.01 -12.49
CA ASP A 166 3.71 1.51 -11.13
C ASP A 166 4.51 2.81 -11.00
N TYR A 167 3.86 3.84 -10.44
CA TYR A 167 4.48 5.13 -10.18
C TYR A 167 4.74 5.29 -8.67
N LYS A 168 5.94 5.73 -8.31
CA LYS A 168 6.28 6.14 -6.94
C LYS A 168 6.84 7.56 -6.97
N VAL A 169 6.09 8.48 -6.38
CA VAL A 169 6.49 9.88 -6.26
C VAL A 169 7.15 10.09 -4.90
N PHE A 170 8.42 10.49 -4.90
CA PHE A 170 9.17 10.74 -3.67
C PHE A 170 9.05 12.22 -3.30
N CYS A 171 8.22 12.49 -2.29
CA CYS A 171 7.96 13.84 -1.81
C CYS A 171 8.83 14.17 -0.60
N PHE A 172 9.49 15.33 -0.64
CA PHE A 172 10.28 15.88 0.47
C PHE A 172 9.67 17.21 0.88
N ARG A 173 9.16 17.28 2.12
CA ARG A 173 8.45 18.46 2.65
C ARG A 173 7.30 18.91 1.75
N GLY A 174 6.54 17.94 1.21
CA GLY A 174 5.40 18.20 0.32
C GLY A 174 5.76 18.40 -1.15
N GLU A 175 7.04 18.55 -1.51
CA GLU A 175 7.46 18.74 -2.90
C GLU A 175 7.93 17.43 -3.54
N PRO A 176 7.42 17.04 -4.72
CA PRO A 176 7.93 15.89 -5.46
C PRO A 176 9.36 16.18 -5.95
N ARG A 177 10.31 15.30 -5.61
CA ARG A 177 11.72 15.45 -6.02
C ARG A 177 12.10 14.53 -7.17
N PHE A 178 11.63 13.30 -7.13
CA PHE A 178 11.81 12.36 -8.23
C PHE A 178 10.68 11.34 -8.27
N ILE A 179 10.49 10.78 -9.45
CA ILE A 179 9.44 9.83 -9.78
C ILE A 179 10.12 8.55 -10.23
N GLN A 180 9.79 7.43 -9.59
CA GLN A 180 10.18 6.11 -10.05
C GLN A 180 9.04 5.51 -10.86
N VAL A 181 9.36 5.01 -12.05
CA VAL A 181 8.45 4.27 -12.90
C VAL A 181 8.96 2.84 -12.99
N ASP A 182 8.15 1.90 -12.52
CA ASP A 182 8.39 0.46 -12.64
C ASP A 182 7.51 -0.09 -13.77
N ASN A 183 8.14 -0.47 -14.88
CA ASN A 183 7.44 -1.02 -16.04
C ASN A 183 7.49 -2.55 -16.03
N GLY A 184 6.41 -3.20 -16.48
CA GLY A 184 6.37 -4.66 -16.66
C GLY A 184 6.68 -5.44 -15.40
N ARG A 185 6.20 -4.98 -14.23
CA ARG A 185 6.56 -5.51 -12.90
C ARG A 185 6.36 -7.02 -12.74
N PHE A 186 5.38 -7.58 -13.44
CA PHE A 186 5.06 -9.02 -13.42
C PHE A 186 5.51 -9.76 -14.68
N THR A 187 6.24 -9.08 -15.58
CA THR A 187 6.83 -9.64 -16.80
C THR A 187 8.32 -9.29 -16.83
N ARG A 188 8.76 -8.42 -17.74
CA ARG A 188 10.14 -7.92 -17.81
C ARG A 188 10.26 -6.61 -17.04
N HIS A 189 10.55 -6.74 -15.75
CA HIS A 189 10.61 -5.59 -14.85
C HIS A 189 11.80 -4.67 -15.18
N THR A 190 11.48 -3.44 -15.58
CA THR A 190 12.44 -2.35 -15.74
C THR A 190 12.08 -1.17 -14.84
N ARG A 191 13.07 -0.33 -14.53
CA ARG A 191 12.91 0.82 -13.66
C ARG A 191 13.64 2.04 -14.19
N ASN A 192 12.91 3.15 -14.29
CA ASN A 192 13.47 4.45 -14.63
C ASN A 192 13.18 5.45 -13.51
N LEU A 193 14.07 6.41 -13.33
CA LEU A 193 13.91 7.53 -12.41
C LEU A 193 13.83 8.82 -13.21
N TYR A 194 12.93 9.71 -12.82
CA TYR A 194 12.69 10.99 -13.46
C TYR A 194 12.66 12.10 -12.42
N ASP A 195 13.00 13.32 -12.81
CA ASP A 195 12.65 14.50 -12.03
C ASP A 195 11.14 14.85 -12.17
N SER A 196 10.69 15.89 -11.48
CA SER A 196 9.30 16.36 -11.56
C SER A 196 8.90 16.94 -12.92
N SER A 197 9.87 17.18 -13.82
CA SER A 197 9.65 17.63 -15.20
C SER A 197 9.72 16.45 -16.19
N TRP A 198 9.64 15.20 -15.71
CA TRP A 198 9.76 13.98 -16.50
C TRP A 198 11.09 13.84 -17.26
N ARG A 199 12.15 14.53 -16.83
CA ARG A 199 13.49 14.31 -17.38
C ARG A 199 14.12 13.13 -16.68
N ARG A 200 14.56 12.14 -17.48
CA ARG A 200 15.19 10.93 -16.96
C ARG A 200 16.47 11.28 -16.22
N LEU A 201 16.60 10.76 -15.00
CA LEU A 201 17.78 10.92 -14.18
C LEU A 201 18.83 9.85 -14.56
N PRO A 202 20.13 10.21 -14.63
CA PRO A 202 21.20 9.29 -14.99
C PRO A 202 21.61 8.41 -13.80
N CYS A 203 20.65 7.70 -13.20
CA CYS A 203 20.86 6.84 -12.04
C CYS A 203 20.10 5.51 -12.15
N TYR A 204 20.59 4.50 -11.44
CA TYR A 204 20.11 3.12 -11.51
C TYR A 204 19.83 2.58 -10.10
N ILE A 205 18.70 1.89 -9.91
CA ILE A 205 18.37 1.22 -8.65
C ILE A 205 17.87 -0.18 -8.94
N LEU A 206 18.64 -1.20 -8.55
CA LEU A 206 18.29 -2.64 -8.49
C LEU A 206 17.93 -3.31 -9.84
N HIS A 207 17.13 -2.68 -10.70
CA HIS A 207 16.63 -3.21 -11.97
C HIS A 207 17.21 -2.45 -13.17
N ALA A 208 17.18 -3.10 -14.35
CA ALA A 208 17.57 -2.49 -15.61
C ALA A 208 16.63 -1.34 -16.00
N THR A 209 17.12 -0.35 -16.73
CA THR A 209 16.30 0.75 -17.27
C THR A 209 15.64 0.34 -18.58
N ARG A 210 14.38 0.77 -18.79
CA ARG A 210 13.74 0.76 -20.11
C ARG A 210 14.47 1.76 -21.02
N LYS A 211 14.70 1.37 -22.27
CA LYS A 211 15.24 2.27 -23.30
C LYS A 211 14.13 3.21 -23.78
N GLU A 212 14.49 4.41 -24.21
CA GLU A 212 13.51 5.43 -24.62
C GLU A 212 12.75 5.07 -25.91
N ASP A 213 13.21 4.05 -26.65
CA ASP A 213 12.66 3.62 -27.95
C ASP A 213 11.87 2.29 -27.91
N ASP A 214 11.53 1.77 -26.71
CA ASP A 214 10.72 0.55 -26.54
C ASP A 214 9.29 0.87 -26.09
#